data_AF-A0A812Y1Z2-F1
#
_entry.id   AF-A0A812Y1Z2-F1
#
_cell.length_a   1.000
_cell.length_b   1.000
_cell.length_c   1.000
_cell.angle_alpha   90.00
_cell.angle_beta   90.00
_cell.angle_gamma   90.00
#
_symmetry.space_group_name_H-M   'P 1'
#
loop_
_entity.id
_entity.type
_entity.pdbx_description
1 polymer ?
#
loop_
_entity_poly.entity_id
_entity_poly.type
_entity_poly.pdbx_seq_one_letter_code
_entity_poly.pdbx_strand_id
1 'polypeptide(L)'
;MPGIATRRSSSSASRTKGDWKSLLKRCRRSISGMITYEFGPDAILEPIYPDLDVQKKFFHAGRQTDNITTFTYHGTKQTNIASISDIGLLMPGKNGHAVAHGSADGTGIYTAKLGSAWLSRRFCDSNSMFVCAVCDPSQPVQSPKPPRVTFSRRVWPFGIIIRYSPHRKSAEVIHVGDAVVTFQQEFVVPLFLISWDMPKPSANMILKHHAWVRAEQPWALPQQVGRRRLAVPLGGEHLIRFGAEHDPLQPRRGREVWIVPDFFEERTPFEIRVWRRKMERRWLYGSRKHWQLEKWARLGIC
;
A
#
# COMPACT_ATOMS: atom_id res chain seq x y z
N MET A 1 27.18 54.19 -25.37
CA MET A 1 26.66 53.17 -24.45
C MET A 1 26.03 52.06 -25.29
N PRO A 2 26.65 50.86 -25.38
CA PRO A 2 26.11 49.79 -26.20
C PRO A 2 24.88 49.17 -25.50
N GLY A 3 23.73 49.19 -26.19
CA GLY A 3 22.49 48.59 -25.71
C GLY A 3 22.58 47.07 -25.66
N ILE A 4 22.38 46.51 -24.47
CA ILE A 4 22.31 45.06 -24.25
C ILE A 4 21.01 44.56 -24.89
N ALA A 5 21.12 43.98 -26.07
CA ALA A 5 20.01 43.34 -26.75
C ALA A 5 19.58 42.08 -25.97
N THR A 6 18.42 42.15 -25.31
CA THR A 6 17.74 41.03 -24.65
C THR A 6 17.24 40.02 -25.68
N ARG A 7 18.13 39.13 -26.14
CA ARG A 7 17.82 38.13 -27.16
C ARG A 7 17.16 36.89 -26.54
N ARG A 8 15.83 36.79 -26.74
CA ARG A 8 14.96 35.60 -26.89
C ARG A 8 14.99 34.51 -25.79
N SER A 9 14.01 34.58 -24.89
CA SER A 9 13.61 33.53 -23.94
C SER A 9 12.53 32.55 -24.46
N SER A 10 12.03 32.71 -25.69
CA SER A 10 10.83 31.99 -26.18
C SER A 10 11.04 30.50 -26.50
N SER A 11 12.27 30.03 -26.73
CA SER A 11 12.53 28.63 -27.12
C SER A 11 12.40 27.61 -25.97
N SER A 12 12.69 28.02 -24.73
CA SER A 12 12.70 27.09 -23.59
C SER A 12 11.31 26.64 -23.17
N ALA A 13 10.34 27.57 -23.12
CA ALA A 13 8.97 27.29 -22.68
C ALA A 13 8.24 26.33 -23.63
N SER A 14 8.45 26.48 -24.95
CA SER A 14 7.87 25.57 -25.94
C SER A 14 8.37 24.14 -25.78
N ARG A 15 9.67 23.97 -25.48
CA ARG A 15 10.28 22.64 -25.26
C ARG A 15 9.69 21.97 -24.01
N THR A 16 9.60 22.68 -22.89
CA THR A 16 9.02 22.14 -21.64
C THR A 16 7.59 21.66 -21.82
N LYS A 17 6.75 22.40 -22.57
CA LYS A 17 5.37 21.98 -22.86
C LYS A 17 5.31 20.67 -23.66
N GLY A 18 6.20 20.48 -24.63
CA GLY A 18 6.31 19.24 -25.41
C GLY A 18 6.76 18.05 -24.54
N ASP A 19 7.77 18.29 -23.70
CA ASP A 19 8.30 17.28 -22.77
C ASP A 19 7.22 16.85 -21.74
N TRP A 20 6.44 17.80 -21.22
CA TRP A 20 5.35 17.53 -20.26
C TRP A 20 4.24 16.67 -20.87
N LYS A 21 3.77 17.01 -22.08
CA LYS A 21 2.77 16.18 -22.79
C LYS A 21 3.28 14.76 -23.04
N SER A 22 4.57 14.63 -23.35
CA SER A 22 5.21 13.31 -23.55
C SER A 22 5.27 12.51 -22.25
N LEU A 23 5.58 13.16 -21.12
CA LEU A 23 5.55 12.56 -19.78
C LEU A 23 4.15 12.07 -19.41
N LEU A 24 3.12 12.90 -19.60
CA LEU A 24 1.72 12.53 -19.35
C LEU A 24 1.31 11.32 -20.19
N LYS A 25 1.62 11.30 -21.49
CA LYS A 25 1.31 10.16 -22.39
C LYS A 25 2.03 8.89 -21.97
N ARG A 26 3.30 8.98 -21.54
CA ARG A 26 4.07 7.83 -21.04
C ARG A 26 3.47 7.29 -19.74
N CYS A 27 3.14 8.18 -18.79
CA CYS A 27 2.53 7.82 -17.52
C CYS A 27 1.17 7.14 -17.73
N ARG A 28 0.24 7.76 -18.46
CA ARG A 28 -1.10 7.18 -18.73
C ARG A 28 -1.03 5.77 -19.33
N ARG A 29 -0.14 5.54 -20.31
CA ARG A 29 0.08 4.21 -20.89
C ARG A 29 0.57 3.21 -19.83
N SER A 30 1.53 3.62 -19.00
CA SER A 30 2.14 2.77 -17.98
C SER A 30 1.22 2.39 -16.82
N ILE A 31 0.26 3.24 -16.47
CA ILE A 31 -0.55 3.05 -15.24
C ILE A 31 -1.98 2.58 -15.51
N SER A 32 -2.47 2.67 -16.75
CA SER A 32 -3.89 2.42 -17.08
C SER A 32 -4.48 1.16 -16.46
N GLY A 33 -3.86 -0.01 -16.67
CA GLY A 33 -4.34 -1.27 -16.10
C GLY A 33 -4.32 -1.30 -14.57
N MET A 34 -3.33 -0.65 -13.94
CA MET A 34 -3.25 -0.56 -12.48
C MET A 34 -4.34 0.36 -11.92
N ILE A 35 -4.65 1.47 -12.60
CA ILE A 35 -5.73 2.38 -12.20
C ILE A 35 -7.07 1.66 -12.25
N THR A 36 -7.37 0.95 -13.34
CA THR A 36 -8.59 0.14 -13.45
C THR A 36 -8.67 -0.91 -12.34
N TYR A 37 -7.56 -1.59 -12.04
CA TYR A 37 -7.52 -2.61 -10.99
C TYR A 37 -7.75 -2.03 -9.58
N GLU A 38 -7.10 -0.91 -9.24
CA GLU A 38 -7.16 -0.37 -7.88
C GLU A 38 -8.39 0.52 -7.63
N PHE A 39 -8.83 1.29 -8.62
CA PHE A 39 -9.87 2.32 -8.49
C PHE A 39 -11.17 2.00 -9.23
N GLY A 40 -11.19 0.94 -10.03
CA GLY A 40 -12.34 0.53 -10.82
C GLY A 40 -12.31 1.08 -12.26
N PRO A 41 -13.16 0.54 -13.15
CA PRO A 41 -13.21 0.93 -14.56
C PRO A 41 -13.68 2.39 -14.76
N ASP A 42 -14.45 2.92 -13.81
CA ASP A 42 -15.03 4.27 -13.90
C ASP A 42 -14.09 5.36 -13.32
N ALA A 43 -12.87 4.99 -12.93
CA ALA A 43 -11.89 5.95 -12.43
C ALA A 43 -11.46 6.93 -13.53
N ILE A 44 -11.55 8.23 -13.24
CA ILE A 44 -11.23 9.31 -14.17
C ILE A 44 -9.81 9.80 -13.89
N LEU A 45 -9.01 9.97 -14.94
CA LEU A 45 -7.64 10.49 -14.89
C LEU A 45 -7.56 11.86 -15.56
N GLU A 46 -7.61 12.93 -14.77
CA GLU A 46 -7.51 14.31 -15.24
C GLU A 46 -6.05 14.77 -15.26
N PRO A 47 -5.50 15.23 -16.40
CA PRO A 47 -4.12 15.69 -16.46
C PRO A 47 -3.93 17.00 -15.71
N ILE A 48 -2.80 17.12 -15.00
CA ILE A 48 -2.42 18.32 -14.25
C ILE A 48 -1.27 19.02 -14.98
N TYR A 49 -1.30 20.34 -14.93
CA TYR A 49 -0.27 21.21 -15.48
C TYR A 49 0.18 22.19 -14.39
N PRO A 50 1.09 21.77 -13.49
CA PRO A 50 1.66 22.68 -12.51
C PRO A 50 2.40 23.82 -13.19
N ASP A 51 2.74 24.84 -12.42
CA ASP A 51 3.51 25.99 -12.88
C ASP A 51 4.74 25.60 -13.72
N LEU A 52 5.01 26.40 -14.76
CA LEU A 52 6.11 26.11 -15.69
C LEU A 52 7.47 25.95 -14.97
N ASP A 53 7.67 26.68 -13.88
CA ASP A 53 8.92 26.58 -13.11
C ASP A 53 8.99 25.28 -12.30
N VAL A 54 7.87 24.75 -11.82
CA VAL A 54 7.79 23.41 -11.21
C VAL A 54 8.15 22.35 -12.26
N GLN A 55 7.57 22.44 -13.47
CA GLN A 55 7.87 21.52 -14.57
C GLN A 55 9.35 21.57 -14.97
N LYS A 56 9.93 22.77 -15.10
CA LYS A 56 11.36 22.95 -15.44
C LYS A 56 12.28 22.38 -14.37
N LYS A 57 11.99 22.62 -13.08
CA LYS A 57 12.76 22.08 -11.95
C LYS A 57 12.73 20.55 -11.97
N PHE A 58 11.56 19.96 -12.19
CA PHE A 58 11.42 18.51 -12.31
C PHE A 58 12.26 17.93 -13.46
N PHE A 59 12.17 18.50 -14.67
CA PHE A 59 12.99 18.03 -15.79
C PHE A 59 14.49 18.29 -15.60
N HIS A 60 14.86 19.33 -14.85
CA HIS A 60 16.26 19.58 -14.50
C HIS A 60 16.78 18.49 -13.55
N ALA A 61 16.04 18.18 -12.48
CA ALA A 61 16.37 17.08 -11.57
C ALA A 61 16.45 15.74 -12.31
N GLY A 62 15.48 15.43 -13.17
CA GLY A 62 15.47 14.18 -13.95
C GLY A 62 16.69 14.01 -14.87
N ARG A 63 17.23 15.11 -15.42
CA ARG A 63 18.47 15.06 -16.21
C ARG A 63 19.71 14.75 -15.37
N GLN A 64 19.70 15.04 -14.07
CA GLN A 64 20.80 14.72 -13.16
C GLN A 64 20.78 13.26 -12.70
N THR A 65 19.64 12.56 -12.83
CA THR A 65 19.42 11.21 -12.32
C THR A 65 19.23 10.15 -13.43
N ASP A 66 19.78 10.40 -14.62
CA ASP A 66 19.61 9.54 -15.80
C ASP A 66 18.14 9.25 -16.19
N ASN A 67 17.22 10.17 -15.86
CA ASN A 67 15.80 10.13 -16.20
C ASN A 67 15.01 8.91 -15.67
N ILE A 68 15.48 8.19 -14.65
CA ILE A 68 14.70 7.12 -14.02
C ILE A 68 13.46 7.75 -13.38
N THR A 69 12.30 7.46 -13.97
CA THR A 69 11.01 8.00 -13.52
C THR A 69 10.15 6.87 -12.99
N THR A 70 9.82 6.92 -11.70
CA THR A 70 8.86 6.01 -11.08
C THR A 70 7.53 6.74 -10.91
N PHE A 71 6.40 6.05 -11.13
CA PHE A 71 5.07 6.61 -10.85
C PHE A 71 4.58 6.16 -9.48
N THR A 72 3.96 7.06 -8.73
CA THR A 72 3.51 6.84 -7.36
C THR A 72 2.16 7.51 -7.13
N TYR A 73 1.52 7.18 -6.00
CA TYR A 73 0.29 7.79 -5.55
C TYR A 73 0.54 8.74 -4.39
N HIS A 74 -0.10 9.90 -4.40
CA HIS A 74 -0.09 10.83 -3.28
C HIS A 74 -1.52 11.16 -2.84
N GLY A 75 -1.87 10.74 -1.63
CA GLY A 75 -3.14 11.09 -1.00
C GLY A 75 -3.02 12.38 -0.21
N THR A 76 -4.06 13.21 -0.27
CA THR A 76 -4.10 14.50 0.41
C THR A 76 -5.55 14.91 0.66
N LYS A 77 -5.75 15.93 1.49
CA LYS A 77 -7.07 16.52 1.71
C LYS A 77 -7.57 17.25 0.45
N GLN A 78 -8.88 17.24 0.22
CA GLN A 78 -9.55 17.92 -0.87
C GLN A 78 -9.18 19.41 -0.92
N THR A 79 -9.06 20.05 0.24
CA THR A 79 -8.68 21.48 0.36
C THR A 79 -7.29 21.78 -0.21
N ASN A 80 -6.42 20.78 -0.34
CA ASN A 80 -5.06 20.94 -0.83
C ASN A 80 -4.94 20.71 -2.34
N ILE A 81 -5.96 20.13 -3.00
CA ILE A 81 -5.86 19.68 -4.39
C ILE A 81 -5.59 20.86 -5.34
N ALA A 82 -6.31 21.96 -5.18
CA ALA A 82 -6.14 23.14 -6.04
C ALA A 82 -4.71 23.69 -5.94
N SER A 83 -4.20 23.88 -4.72
CA SER A 83 -2.84 24.38 -4.49
C SER A 83 -1.78 23.40 -5.04
N ILE A 84 -1.88 22.10 -4.74
CA ILE A 84 -0.91 21.11 -5.23
C ILE A 84 -0.92 21.01 -6.76
N SER A 85 -2.09 21.15 -7.39
CA SER A 85 -2.22 21.11 -8.85
C SER A 85 -1.52 22.28 -9.53
N ASP A 86 -1.48 23.43 -8.87
CA ASP A 86 -0.91 24.68 -9.37
C ASP A 86 0.60 24.75 -9.07
N ILE A 87 0.97 24.74 -7.79
CA ILE A 87 2.35 24.99 -7.33
C ILE A 87 3.17 23.71 -7.07
N GLY A 88 2.58 22.54 -7.31
CA GLY A 88 3.20 21.25 -7.05
C GLY A 88 3.17 20.84 -5.56
N LEU A 89 3.90 19.77 -5.24
CA LEU A 89 3.98 19.24 -3.88
C LEU A 89 5.01 20.02 -3.06
N LEU A 90 4.64 20.49 -1.86
CA LEU A 90 5.53 21.23 -0.98
C LEU A 90 6.16 20.32 0.09
N MET A 91 7.43 20.59 0.40
CA MET A 91 8.12 19.92 1.51
C MET A 91 7.60 20.44 2.86
N PRO A 92 7.18 19.56 3.78
CA PRO A 92 6.77 19.98 5.12
C PRO A 92 7.96 20.55 5.91
N GLY A 93 7.68 21.45 6.85
CA GLY A 93 8.69 22.11 7.71
C GLY A 93 9.48 23.24 7.03
N LYS A 94 9.29 23.45 5.73
CA LYS A 94 9.82 24.62 5.00
C LYS A 94 8.69 25.62 4.77
N ASN A 95 9.04 26.91 4.68
CA ASN A 95 8.11 28.00 4.37
C ASN A 95 6.89 28.10 5.31
N GLY A 96 7.05 27.70 6.59
CA GLY A 96 5.98 27.78 7.59
C GLY A 96 4.92 26.67 7.52
N HIS A 97 5.07 25.68 6.64
CA HIS A 97 4.16 24.55 6.59
C HIS A 97 4.47 23.55 7.72
N ALA A 98 3.52 23.33 8.63
CA ALA A 98 3.69 22.34 9.70
C ALA A 98 3.80 20.92 9.14
N VAL A 99 4.56 20.06 9.84
CA VAL A 99 4.66 18.63 9.51
C VAL A 99 3.32 17.96 9.82
N ALA A 100 2.53 17.66 8.80
CA ALA A 100 1.16 17.14 8.95
C ALA A 100 1.09 15.66 9.38
N HIS A 101 2.08 14.84 9.01
CA HIS A 101 2.12 13.41 9.27
C HIS A 101 3.51 12.99 9.76
N GLY A 102 3.57 12.02 10.68
CA GLY A 102 4.80 11.63 11.34
C GLY A 102 5.95 11.30 10.37
N SER A 103 7.10 11.94 10.57
CA SER A 103 8.34 11.76 9.81
C SER A 103 9.07 10.46 10.18
N ALA A 104 8.45 9.30 9.95
CA ALA A 104 9.01 8.00 10.35
C ALA A 104 10.41 7.74 9.77
N ASP A 105 10.66 8.27 8.56
CA ASP A 105 11.88 8.09 7.77
C ASP A 105 12.51 9.44 7.39
N GLY A 106 12.20 10.50 8.16
CA GLY A 106 12.62 11.88 7.89
C GLY A 106 11.49 12.75 7.33
N THR A 107 11.73 14.05 7.29
CA THR A 107 10.75 15.03 6.79
C THR A 107 10.85 15.09 5.27
N GLY A 108 9.84 14.57 4.58
CA GLY A 108 9.79 14.46 3.12
C GLY A 108 8.37 14.40 2.58
N ILE A 109 8.26 14.37 1.25
CA ILE A 109 6.99 14.12 0.55
C ILE A 109 6.80 12.61 0.46
N TYR A 110 5.75 12.11 1.10
CA TYR A 110 5.40 10.71 1.11
C TYR A 110 4.47 10.37 -0.04
N THR A 111 4.82 9.35 -0.80
CA THR A 111 3.98 8.75 -1.85
C THR A 111 3.98 7.22 -1.70
N ALA A 112 3.05 6.53 -2.35
CA ALA A 112 2.96 5.07 -2.35
C ALA A 112 3.26 4.54 -3.75
N LYS A 113 3.90 3.38 -3.85
CA LYS A 113 4.10 2.70 -5.15
C LYS A 113 2.75 2.37 -5.82
N LEU A 114 2.77 2.24 -7.14
CA LEU A 114 1.65 1.63 -7.89
C LEU A 114 1.31 0.25 -7.31
N GLY A 115 0.02 -0.10 -7.24
CA GLY A 115 -0.46 -1.31 -6.57
C GLY A 115 -0.61 -1.17 -5.05
N SER A 116 -0.28 -0.01 -4.48
CA SER A 116 -0.39 0.28 -3.05
C SER A 116 -1.22 1.55 -2.77
N ALA A 117 -2.24 1.83 -3.58
CA ALA A 117 -3.13 2.98 -3.41
C ALA A 117 -3.75 3.04 -2.00
N TRP A 118 -4.00 1.88 -1.38
CA TRP A 118 -4.52 1.77 -0.01
C TRP A 118 -3.70 2.54 1.03
N LEU A 119 -2.38 2.68 0.82
CA LEU A 119 -1.49 3.41 1.72
C LEU A 119 -1.76 4.91 1.64
N SER A 120 -1.85 5.44 0.41
CA SER A 120 -2.13 6.84 0.14
C SER A 120 -3.58 7.22 0.45
N ARG A 121 -4.55 6.31 0.28
CA ARG A 121 -5.99 6.58 0.51
C ARG A 121 -6.31 7.03 1.92
N ARG A 122 -5.53 6.58 2.90
CA ARG A 122 -5.72 6.96 4.32
C ARG A 122 -5.47 8.45 4.59
N PHE A 123 -4.85 9.14 3.65
CA PHE A 123 -4.57 10.58 3.72
C PHE A 123 -5.56 11.43 2.89
N CYS A 124 -6.51 10.78 2.20
CA CYS A 124 -7.59 11.44 1.49
C CYS A 124 -8.82 11.60 2.40
N ASP A 125 -9.49 12.75 2.30
CA ASP A 125 -10.83 13.00 2.86
C ASP A 125 -11.92 13.08 1.76
N SER A 126 -11.53 12.85 0.51
CA SER A 126 -12.39 12.71 -0.67
C SER A 126 -11.98 11.49 -1.50
N ASN A 127 -12.75 11.18 -2.55
CA ASN A 127 -12.41 10.11 -3.49
C ASN A 127 -11.49 10.62 -4.61
N SER A 128 -10.48 11.40 -4.23
CA SER A 128 -9.53 11.98 -5.16
C SER A 128 -8.10 11.78 -4.66
N MET A 129 -7.17 11.54 -5.58
CA MET A 129 -5.77 11.26 -5.28
C MET A 129 -4.88 11.63 -6.45
N PHE A 130 -3.66 12.05 -6.19
CA PHE A 130 -2.70 12.32 -7.25
C PHE A 130 -1.95 11.05 -7.70
N VAL A 131 -1.73 10.94 -9.02
CA VAL A 131 -0.60 10.19 -9.57
C VAL A 131 0.56 11.15 -9.75
N CYS A 132 1.70 10.81 -9.17
CA CYS A 132 2.92 11.59 -9.24
C CYS A 132 3.98 10.87 -10.09
N ALA A 133 4.89 11.64 -10.68
CA ALA A 133 6.17 11.14 -11.15
C ALA A 133 7.26 11.52 -10.16
N VAL A 134 8.17 10.57 -9.90
CA VAL A 134 9.33 10.73 -9.04
C VAL A 134 10.60 10.49 -9.86
N CYS A 135 11.53 11.43 -9.85
CA CYS A 135 12.90 11.20 -10.30
C CYS A 135 13.58 10.32 -9.24
N ASP A 136 13.90 9.08 -9.57
CA ASP A 136 14.28 8.06 -8.59
C ASP A 136 15.73 7.59 -8.79
N PRO A 137 16.73 8.34 -8.26
CA PRO A 137 18.13 7.93 -8.33
C PRO A 137 18.48 6.81 -7.33
N SER A 138 17.49 6.30 -6.58
CA SER A 138 17.77 5.36 -5.49
C SER A 138 18.36 4.05 -6.00
N GLN A 139 19.40 3.59 -5.32
CA GLN A 139 20.03 2.31 -5.61
C GLN A 139 19.57 1.25 -4.59
N PRO A 140 19.55 -0.04 -4.96
CA PRO A 140 19.34 -1.11 -3.99
C PRO A 140 20.29 -0.97 -2.80
N VAL A 141 19.75 -1.02 -1.59
CA VAL A 141 20.59 -1.00 -0.38
C VAL A 141 21.31 -2.33 -0.32
N GLN A 142 22.63 -2.32 -0.51
CA GLN A 142 23.48 -3.49 -0.32
C GLN A 142 23.55 -3.81 1.18
N SER A 143 22.53 -4.49 1.69
CA SER A 143 22.57 -5.02 3.04
C SER A 143 23.17 -6.42 2.98
N PRO A 144 24.27 -6.71 3.71
CA PRO A 144 24.81 -8.07 3.82
C PRO A 144 23.84 -9.02 4.55
N LYS A 145 22.75 -8.49 5.12
CA LYS A 145 21.72 -9.26 5.83
C LYS A 145 20.36 -9.05 5.17
N PRO A 146 19.51 -10.10 5.05
CA PRO A 146 18.16 -9.93 4.52
C PRO A 146 17.38 -8.90 5.35
N PRO A 147 16.48 -8.14 4.72
CA PRO A 147 15.71 -7.09 5.39
C PRO A 147 14.98 -7.69 6.62
N ARG A 148 15.34 -7.22 7.82
CA ARG A 148 14.69 -7.61 9.06
C ARG A 148 13.52 -6.67 9.31
N VAL A 149 12.31 -7.21 9.27
CA VAL A 149 11.14 -6.51 9.86
C VAL A 149 11.41 -6.43 11.37
N THR A 150 11.77 -5.24 11.83
CA THR A 150 11.98 -5.00 13.26
C THR A 150 10.67 -4.51 13.86
N PHE A 151 10.02 -5.40 14.62
CA PHE A 151 8.87 -5.03 15.44
C PHE A 151 9.36 -4.19 16.63
N SER A 152 9.41 -2.87 16.46
CA SER A 152 9.67 -1.96 17.57
C SER A 152 8.38 -1.79 18.35
N ARG A 153 8.27 -2.50 19.46
CA ARG A 153 7.14 -2.38 20.40
C ARG A 153 7.30 -1.10 21.22
N ARG A 154 7.24 0.07 20.58
CA ARG A 154 7.06 1.32 21.33
C ARG A 154 5.61 1.36 21.78
N VAL A 155 5.41 1.34 23.10
CA VAL A 155 4.11 1.49 23.74
C VAL A 155 3.70 2.96 23.62
N TRP A 156 3.28 3.38 22.43
CA TRP A 156 2.40 4.52 22.27
C TRP A 156 0.97 3.99 22.31
N PRO A 157 0.00 4.68 22.93
CA PRO A 157 -1.21 4.06 23.46
C PRO A 157 -2.15 3.40 22.42
N PHE A 158 -1.86 3.43 21.11
CA PHE A 158 -2.79 3.00 20.07
C PHE A 158 -2.19 2.24 18.86
N GLY A 159 -1.13 1.43 18.99
CA GLY A 159 -0.81 0.43 17.95
C GLY A 159 0.62 -0.11 17.85
N ILE A 160 0.77 -1.24 17.15
CA ILE A 160 2.07 -1.79 16.74
C ILE A 160 2.55 -1.00 15.52
N ILE A 161 3.66 -0.27 15.66
CA ILE A 161 4.33 0.36 14.53
C ILE A 161 5.30 -0.66 13.92
N ILE A 162 4.99 -1.13 12.71
CA ILE A 162 5.91 -1.95 11.92
C ILE A 162 6.90 -0.99 11.24
N ARG A 163 8.19 -1.12 11.56
CA ARG A 163 9.26 -0.41 10.85
C ARG A 163 9.78 -1.31 9.74
N TYR A 164 9.71 -0.80 8.51
CA TYR A 164 10.34 -1.43 7.36
C TYR A 164 11.75 -0.84 7.22
N SER A 165 12.73 -1.69 6.92
CA SER A 165 14.05 -1.21 6.54
C SER A 165 13.99 -0.71 5.09
N PRO A 166 14.69 0.40 4.76
CA PRO A 166 14.81 0.83 3.38
C PRO A 166 15.43 -0.25 2.49
N HIS A 167 14.82 -0.55 1.34
CA HIS A 167 15.36 -1.51 0.36
C HIS A 167 16.00 -0.82 -0.85
N ARG A 168 15.63 0.45 -1.12
CA ARG A 168 16.36 1.34 -2.04
C ARG A 168 16.56 2.71 -1.40
N LYS A 169 17.73 3.31 -1.61
CA LYS A 169 18.08 4.61 -1.00
C LYS A 169 19.02 5.43 -1.88
N SER A 170 18.83 6.75 -1.82
CA SER A 170 19.72 7.83 -2.28
C SER A 170 19.64 8.96 -1.25
N ALA A 171 20.27 10.11 -1.50
CA ALA A 171 20.09 11.29 -0.66
C ALA A 171 18.71 11.95 -0.89
N GLU A 172 18.14 11.76 -2.07
CA GLU A 172 16.94 12.44 -2.56
C GLU A 172 15.67 11.59 -2.40
N VAL A 173 15.80 10.26 -2.51
CA VAL A 173 14.69 9.31 -2.48
C VAL A 173 15.03 8.08 -1.65
N ILE A 174 14.09 7.68 -0.79
CA ILE A 174 14.13 6.43 -0.03
C ILE A 174 12.86 5.62 -0.29
N HIS A 175 13.02 4.32 -0.53
CA HIS A 175 11.90 3.38 -0.60
C HIS A 175 11.84 2.55 0.69
N VAL A 176 10.70 2.58 1.37
CA VAL A 176 10.47 1.90 2.65
C VAL A 176 9.19 1.07 2.56
N GLY A 177 9.33 -0.24 2.32
CA GLY A 177 8.17 -1.08 2.01
C GLY A 177 7.50 -0.62 0.71
N ASP A 178 6.23 -0.23 0.79
CA ASP A 178 5.46 0.31 -0.34
C ASP A 178 5.44 1.84 -0.40
N ALA A 179 6.06 2.51 0.58
CA ALA A 179 6.23 3.96 0.57
C ALA A 179 7.47 4.37 -0.25
N VAL A 180 7.37 5.52 -0.90
CA VAL A 180 8.47 6.25 -1.54
C VAL A 180 8.49 7.65 -0.93
N VAL A 181 9.61 8.00 -0.32
CA VAL A 181 9.82 9.28 0.37
C VAL A 181 10.81 10.11 -0.41
N THR A 182 10.42 11.31 -0.81
CA THR A 182 11.25 12.26 -1.54
C THR A 182 11.65 13.43 -0.63
N PHE A 183 12.93 13.79 -0.60
CA PHE A 183 13.48 14.82 0.30
C PHE A 183 13.72 16.18 -0.39
N GLN A 184 13.49 16.24 -1.70
CA GLN A 184 13.61 17.45 -2.52
C GLN A 184 12.37 17.62 -3.39
N GLN A 185 11.79 18.81 -3.41
CA GLN A 185 10.51 19.08 -4.09
C GLN A 185 10.62 18.88 -5.60
N GLU A 186 11.76 19.23 -6.18
CA GLU A 186 12.03 19.09 -7.62
C GLU A 186 12.13 17.63 -8.09
N PHE A 187 12.19 16.65 -7.18
CA PHE A 187 12.25 15.23 -7.53
C PHE A 187 10.86 14.58 -7.62
N VAL A 188 9.77 15.33 -7.39
CA VAL A 188 8.41 14.78 -7.45
C VAL A 188 7.42 15.81 -7.99
N VAL A 189 6.52 15.37 -8.87
CA VAL A 189 5.52 16.26 -9.46
C VAL A 189 4.18 15.54 -9.68
N PRO A 190 3.03 16.20 -9.41
CA PRO A 190 1.72 15.63 -9.76
C PRO A 190 1.52 15.65 -11.28
N LEU A 191 1.04 14.54 -11.82
CA LEU A 191 0.75 14.36 -13.25
C LEU A 191 -0.74 14.24 -13.54
N PHE A 192 -1.46 13.49 -12.71
CA PHE A 192 -2.89 13.28 -12.85
C PHE A 192 -3.60 13.43 -11.52
N LEU A 193 -4.81 13.96 -11.54
CA LEU A 193 -5.79 13.79 -10.49
C LEU A 193 -6.65 12.58 -10.87
N ILE A 194 -6.62 11.56 -10.03
CA ILE A 194 -7.57 10.46 -10.09
C ILE A 194 -8.79 10.88 -9.28
N SER A 195 -9.97 10.78 -9.87
CA SER A 195 -11.24 10.77 -9.14
C SER A 195 -11.93 9.43 -9.39
N TRP A 196 -12.57 8.90 -8.35
CA TRP A 196 -13.35 7.68 -8.47
C TRP A 196 -14.63 7.82 -7.66
N ASP A 197 -15.72 7.24 -8.16
CA ASP A 197 -16.88 7.07 -7.33
C ASP A 197 -16.64 5.85 -6.45
N MET A 198 -16.42 6.09 -5.15
CA MET A 198 -16.76 5.03 -4.21
C MET A 198 -18.26 4.82 -4.38
N PRO A 199 -18.75 3.59 -4.64
CA PRO A 199 -20.16 3.34 -4.49
C PRO A 199 -20.50 3.88 -3.10
N LYS A 200 -21.40 4.88 -3.04
CA LYS A 200 -21.88 5.42 -1.76
C LYS A 200 -22.11 4.18 -0.92
N PRO A 201 -21.46 4.04 0.25
CA PRO A 201 -21.77 2.91 1.10
C PRO A 201 -23.28 2.99 1.21
N SER A 202 -23.99 2.04 0.59
CA SER A 202 -25.43 1.98 0.75
C SER A 202 -25.63 2.02 2.27
N ALA A 203 -26.68 2.63 2.80
CA ALA A 203 -26.83 2.75 4.26
C ALA A 203 -26.65 1.41 5.03
N ASN A 204 -26.64 0.28 4.32
CA ASN A 204 -26.30 -1.07 4.74
C ASN A 204 -24.81 -1.47 4.70
N MET A 205 -23.87 -0.57 4.40
CA MET A 205 -22.42 -0.80 4.42
C MET A 205 -21.78 -0.27 5.72
N ILE A 206 -22.51 -0.38 6.83
CA ILE A 206 -21.91 -0.42 8.17
C ILE A 206 -20.97 -1.63 8.17
N LEU A 207 -19.66 -1.37 8.11
CA LEU A 207 -18.58 -2.32 8.38
C LEU A 207 -18.95 -3.79 8.07
N LYS A 208 -19.08 -4.11 6.78
CA LYS A 208 -18.97 -5.51 6.33
C LYS A 208 -17.52 -5.98 6.47
N HIS A 209 -17.03 -6.08 7.70
CA HIS A 209 -16.16 -7.20 8.02
C HIS A 209 -17.07 -8.45 7.98
N HIS A 210 -17.27 -8.99 6.76
CA HIS A 210 -18.00 -10.24 6.49
C HIS A 210 -19.53 -10.28 6.77
N ALA A 211 -20.33 -9.27 6.38
CA ALA A 211 -21.79 -9.42 6.39
C ALA A 211 -22.33 -9.92 5.04
N TRP A 212 -22.36 -11.25 4.92
CA TRP A 212 -23.24 -11.98 4.00
C TRP A 212 -24.71 -11.75 4.40
N VAL A 213 -25.62 -11.97 3.46
CA VAL A 213 -27.07 -11.74 3.58
C VAL A 213 -27.62 -12.42 4.85
N ARG A 214 -28.39 -11.68 5.68
CA ARG A 214 -28.91 -12.16 6.98
C ARG A 214 -29.87 -13.35 6.86
N ALA A 215 -30.49 -13.53 5.69
CA ALA A 215 -31.41 -14.61 5.41
C ALA A 215 -30.72 -15.94 5.03
N GLU A 216 -29.40 -15.93 4.79
CA GLU A 216 -28.67 -17.10 4.28
C GLU A 216 -27.58 -17.62 5.25
N GLN A 217 -27.56 -17.17 6.50
CA GLN A 217 -26.61 -17.68 7.49
C GLN A 217 -27.26 -18.73 8.41
N PRO A 218 -26.95 -20.04 8.27
CA PRO A 218 -27.28 -21.06 9.27
C PRO A 218 -26.37 -20.99 10.51
N TRP A 219 -25.82 -19.83 10.86
CA TRP A 219 -24.82 -19.65 11.92
C TRP A 219 -25.29 -18.61 12.94
N ALA A 220 -24.97 -18.82 14.21
CA ALA A 220 -25.14 -17.78 15.23
C ALA A 220 -24.11 -16.67 15.02
N LEU A 221 -24.45 -15.44 15.41
CA LEU A 221 -23.52 -14.32 15.37
C LEU A 221 -22.22 -14.65 16.13
N PRO A 222 -21.03 -14.31 15.60
CA PRO A 222 -19.76 -14.67 16.25
C PRO A 222 -19.69 -14.13 17.68
N GLN A 223 -19.53 -15.03 18.66
CA GLN A 223 -19.32 -14.63 20.05
C GLN A 223 -17.85 -14.32 20.31
N GLN A 224 -17.62 -13.29 21.11
CA GLN A 224 -16.28 -12.92 21.54
C GLN A 224 -15.87 -13.75 22.76
N VAL A 225 -14.89 -14.63 22.59
CA VAL A 225 -14.34 -15.48 23.65
C VAL A 225 -12.88 -15.09 23.87
N GLY A 226 -12.64 -14.30 24.92
CA GLY A 226 -11.34 -13.69 25.18
C GLY A 226 -10.93 -12.72 24.05
N ARG A 227 -9.77 -12.96 23.41
CA ARG A 227 -9.23 -12.11 22.32
C ARG A 227 -9.62 -12.59 20.91
N ARG A 228 -10.50 -13.58 20.77
CA ARG A 228 -10.88 -14.13 19.46
C ARG A 228 -12.40 -14.11 19.28
N ARG A 229 -12.84 -14.10 18.02
CA ARG A 229 -14.24 -14.30 17.63
C ARG A 229 -14.42 -15.70 17.08
N LEU A 230 -15.39 -16.43 17.62
CA LEU A 230 -15.75 -17.78 17.22
C LEU A 230 -17.15 -17.73 16.60
N ALA A 231 -17.30 -18.27 15.39
CA ALA A 231 -18.61 -18.55 14.81
C ALA A 231 -19.00 -19.98 15.20
N VAL A 232 -20.27 -20.20 15.54
CA VAL A 232 -20.81 -21.50 15.94
C VAL A 232 -21.90 -21.89 14.93
N PRO A 233 -21.82 -23.06 14.29
CA PRO A 233 -22.91 -23.60 13.45
C PRO A 233 -24.18 -23.80 14.25
N LEU A 234 -25.34 -23.49 13.67
CA LEU A 234 -26.64 -23.76 14.29
C LEU A 234 -27.18 -25.17 14.00
N GLY A 235 -26.45 -26.04 13.30
CA GLY A 235 -26.85 -27.42 13.14
C GLY A 235 -25.77 -28.28 12.53
N GLY A 236 -25.35 -29.33 13.24
CA GLY A 236 -24.72 -30.57 12.76
C GLY A 236 -23.47 -30.50 11.88
N GLU A 237 -23.06 -29.35 11.34
CA GLU A 237 -21.97 -29.26 10.39
C GLU A 237 -20.63 -29.16 11.11
N HIS A 238 -19.70 -30.03 10.68
CA HIS A 238 -18.47 -30.34 11.41
C HIS A 238 -17.23 -29.60 10.87
N LEU A 239 -17.41 -28.59 10.01
CA LEU A 239 -16.30 -27.90 9.35
C LEU A 239 -16.55 -26.42 9.12
N ILE A 240 -15.56 -25.58 9.44
CA ILE A 240 -15.56 -24.16 9.02
C ILE A 240 -14.56 -24.01 7.87
N ARG A 241 -15.07 -23.84 6.65
CA ARG A 241 -14.27 -23.48 5.48
C ARG A 241 -14.16 -21.96 5.39
N PHE A 242 -12.94 -21.46 5.32
CA PHE A 242 -12.68 -20.09 4.88
C PHE A 242 -12.22 -20.15 3.42
N GLY A 243 -12.66 -19.19 2.60
CA GLY A 243 -12.28 -19.08 1.19
C GLY A 243 -13.48 -19.21 0.24
N ALA A 244 -13.47 -18.42 -0.83
CA ALA A 244 -14.50 -18.47 -1.86
C ALA A 244 -14.29 -19.68 -2.76
N GLU A 245 -15.31 -20.53 -2.90
CA GLU A 245 -15.34 -21.65 -3.85
C GLU A 245 -15.42 -21.21 -5.34
N HIS A 246 -15.33 -19.91 -5.65
CA HIS A 246 -15.58 -19.36 -6.99
C HIS A 246 -14.38 -18.73 -7.72
N ASP A 247 -13.13 -18.95 -7.27
CA ASP A 247 -11.96 -18.53 -8.06
C ASP A 247 -11.21 -19.75 -8.65
N PRO A 248 -11.47 -20.14 -9.92
CA PRO A 248 -10.78 -21.25 -10.57
C PRO A 248 -9.29 -20.97 -10.86
N LEU A 249 -8.82 -19.73 -10.69
CA LEU A 249 -7.43 -19.33 -10.98
C LEU A 249 -6.56 -19.26 -9.73
N GLN A 250 -7.12 -19.21 -8.53
CA GLN A 250 -6.38 -19.25 -7.26
C GLN A 250 -7.02 -20.12 -6.16
N PRO A 251 -7.06 -21.45 -6.33
CA PRO A 251 -7.51 -22.35 -5.28
C PRO A 251 -6.41 -22.50 -4.23
N ARG A 252 -6.27 -21.55 -3.30
CA ARG A 252 -5.78 -21.74 -1.91
C ARG A 252 -5.41 -20.41 -1.25
N ARG A 253 -6.19 -20.03 -0.23
CA ARG A 253 -5.74 -19.85 1.17
C ARG A 253 -6.88 -19.27 2.01
N GLY A 254 -7.85 -20.10 2.33
CA GLY A 254 -8.47 -19.99 3.64
C GLY A 254 -7.84 -21.01 4.57
N ARG A 255 -7.68 -20.64 5.84
CA ARG A 255 -7.30 -21.60 6.88
C ARG A 255 -8.52 -22.45 7.15
N GLU A 256 -8.49 -23.73 6.81
CA GLU A 256 -9.44 -24.68 7.39
C GLU A 256 -9.23 -24.70 8.90
N VAL A 257 -10.30 -24.44 9.66
CA VAL A 257 -10.28 -24.58 11.11
C VAL A 257 -11.20 -25.76 11.44
N TRP A 258 -10.58 -26.89 11.76
CA TRP A 258 -11.29 -28.06 12.25
C TRP A 258 -11.78 -27.78 13.67
N ILE A 259 -13.09 -27.89 13.88
CA ILE A 259 -13.67 -27.94 15.21
C ILE A 259 -14.36 -29.30 15.31
N VAL A 260 -13.87 -30.15 16.19
CA VAL A 260 -14.52 -31.43 16.49
C VAL A 260 -15.69 -31.14 17.44
N PRO A 261 -16.91 -31.67 17.20
CA PRO A 261 -18.11 -31.16 17.85
C PRO A 261 -18.23 -31.59 19.33
N ASP A 262 -17.90 -32.84 19.67
CA ASP A 262 -18.51 -33.44 20.88
C ASP A 262 -17.55 -33.79 22.02
N PHE A 263 -16.32 -33.27 22.05
CA PHE A 263 -15.32 -33.75 23.03
C PHE A 263 -15.20 -32.95 24.33
N PHE A 264 -16.07 -31.97 24.58
CA PHE A 264 -15.86 -31.00 25.67
C PHE A 264 -17.00 -30.85 26.67
N GLU A 265 -18.15 -31.51 26.49
CA GLU A 265 -19.30 -31.31 27.38
C GLU A 265 -19.04 -31.80 28.81
N GLU A 266 -18.11 -32.74 29.01
CA GLU A 266 -17.79 -33.29 30.35
C GLU A 266 -16.32 -33.11 30.78
N ARG A 267 -15.49 -32.39 30.01
CA ARG A 267 -14.06 -32.25 30.33
C ARG A 267 -13.75 -30.99 31.11
N THR A 268 -12.96 -31.14 32.16
CA THR A 268 -12.48 -30.01 32.95
C THR A 268 -11.58 -29.09 32.10
N PRO A 269 -11.52 -27.78 32.41
CA PRO A 269 -10.64 -26.83 31.72
C PRO A 269 -9.16 -27.24 31.69
N PHE A 270 -8.71 -28.03 32.67
CA PHE A 270 -7.35 -28.57 32.72
C PHE A 270 -7.12 -29.64 31.64
N GLU A 271 -8.07 -30.57 31.46
CA GLU A 271 -7.99 -31.63 30.45
C GLU A 271 -8.02 -31.07 29.03
N ILE A 272 -8.84 -30.03 28.80
CA ILE A 272 -8.86 -29.28 27.54
C ILE A 272 -7.49 -28.68 27.26
N ARG A 273 -6.83 -28.10 28.27
CA ARG A 273 -5.51 -27.48 28.15
C ARG A 273 -4.41 -28.52 27.87
N VAL A 274 -4.44 -29.66 28.55
CA VAL A 274 -3.49 -30.77 28.34
C VAL A 274 -3.66 -31.36 26.93
N TRP A 275 -4.91 -31.52 26.47
CA TRP A 275 -5.21 -32.03 25.13
C TRP A 275 -4.73 -31.07 24.03
N ARG A 276 -4.97 -29.76 24.17
CA ARG A 276 -4.44 -28.74 23.24
C ARG A 276 -2.91 -28.84 23.12
N ARG A 277 -2.20 -28.98 24.24
CA ARG A 277 -0.73 -29.18 24.24
C ARG A 277 -0.29 -30.49 23.59
N LYS A 278 -1.10 -31.56 23.66
CA LYS A 278 -0.83 -32.83 22.96
C LYS A 278 -1.02 -32.67 21.45
N MET A 279 -2.09 -32.01 21.00
CA MET A 279 -2.35 -31.79 19.57
C MET A 279 -1.35 -30.84 18.94
N GLU A 280 -0.97 -29.76 19.62
CA GLU A 280 0.07 -28.84 19.18
C GLU A 280 1.42 -29.56 19.03
N ARG A 281 1.78 -30.43 19.99
CA ARG A 281 2.97 -31.28 19.86
C ARG A 281 2.86 -32.27 18.69
N ARG A 282 1.71 -32.93 18.50
CA ARG A 282 1.50 -33.86 17.37
C ARG A 282 1.62 -33.15 16.02
N TRP A 283 1.08 -31.94 15.90
CA TRP A 283 1.18 -31.12 14.70
C TRP A 283 2.61 -30.66 14.43
N LEU A 284 3.34 -30.22 15.46
CA LEU A 284 4.75 -29.84 15.33
C LEU A 284 5.64 -31.03 14.95
N TYR A 285 5.37 -32.22 15.48
CA TYR A 285 6.07 -33.46 15.10
C TYR A 285 5.73 -33.94 13.68
N GLY A 286 4.45 -33.88 13.29
CA GLY A 286 4.02 -34.22 11.93
C GLY A 286 4.56 -33.24 10.88
N SER A 287 4.56 -31.95 11.19
CA SER A 287 5.10 -30.90 10.32
C SER A 287 6.61 -31.00 10.17
N ARG A 288 7.35 -31.37 11.24
CA ARG A 288 8.80 -31.63 11.15
C ARG A 288 9.13 -32.86 10.30
N LYS A 289 8.37 -33.95 10.40
CA LYS A 289 8.53 -35.13 9.54
C LYS A 289 8.24 -34.79 8.08
N HIS A 290 7.17 -34.03 7.82
CA HIS A 290 6.84 -33.58 6.47
C HIS A 290 7.93 -32.68 5.87
N TRP A 291 8.49 -31.76 6.66
CA TRP A 291 9.59 -30.88 6.23
C TRP A 291 10.91 -31.62 6.02
N GLN A 292 11.20 -32.65 6.81
CA GLN A 292 12.38 -33.50 6.62
C GLN A 292 12.24 -34.38 5.37
N LEU A 293 11.07 -34.97 5.11
CA LEU A 293 10.81 -35.75 3.90
C LEU A 293 10.89 -34.89 2.63
N GLU A 294 10.34 -33.67 2.63
CA GLU A 294 10.50 -32.74 1.51
C GLU A 294 11.95 -32.29 1.31
N LYS A 295 12.72 -32.14 2.40
CA LYS A 295 14.14 -31.79 2.34
C LYS A 295 15.00 -32.94 1.79
N TRP A 296 14.69 -34.19 2.15
CA TRP A 296 15.40 -35.38 1.67
C TRP A 296 15.09 -35.65 0.20
N ALA A 297 13.82 -35.51 -0.20
CA ALA A 297 13.39 -35.59 -1.60
C ALA A 297 14.08 -34.54 -2.49
N ARG A 298 14.31 -33.31 -1.98
CA ARG A 298 15.03 -32.26 -2.72
C ARG A 298 16.54 -32.49 -2.82
N LEU A 299 17.12 -33.32 -1.96
CA LEU A 299 18.54 -33.65 -1.98
C LEU A 299 18.83 -34.96 -2.74
N GLY A 300 17.79 -35.61 -3.30
CA GLY A 300 17.95 -36.87 -4.04
C GLY A 300 18.38 -38.06 -3.17
N ILE A 301 18.21 -37.96 -1.85
CA ILE A 301 18.52 -39.03 -0.91
C ILE A 301 17.23 -39.79 -0.66
N CYS A 302 17.07 -40.92 -1.37
CA CYS A 302 16.08 -41.95 -1.05
C CYS A 302 16.71 -43.02 -0.16
#